data_AF-A0A3C0VUR9-F1
#
_entry.id   AF-A0A3C0VUR9-F1
#
_cell.length_a   1.000
_cell.length_b   1.000
_cell.length_c   1.000
_cell.angle_alpha   90.00
_cell.angle_beta   90.00
_cell.angle_gamma   90.00
#
_symmetry.space_group_name_H-M   'P 1'
#
loop_
_entity.id
_entity.type
_entity.pdbx_description
1 polymer ?
#
loop_
_entity_poly.entity_id
_entity_poly.type
_entity_poly.pdbx_seq_one_letter_code
_entity_poly.pdbx_strand_id
1 'polypeptide(L)'
;MKVISTGIEYDIYPDNMKSYDSLPAGYYNVKFSQRSGFWLEKYPELVISDTKIYGIHISKVNKVLTSFDAFERNLGVILSGDKGIGKSLFARLLGKSAVKKGMPVIIVDRFYEG
;
A
#
# COMPACT_ATOMS: atom_id res chain seq x y z
N MET A 1 8.45 27.32 10.32
CA MET A 1 7.71 26.42 11.20
C MET A 1 6.23 26.57 10.88
N LYS A 2 5.43 25.50 10.88
CA LYS A 2 3.98 25.58 10.63
C LYS A 2 3.19 25.02 11.81
N VAL A 3 2.10 25.67 12.18
CA VAL A 3 1.19 25.23 13.24
C VAL A 3 -0.11 24.76 12.58
N ILE A 4 -0.51 23.52 12.85
CA ILE A 4 -1.81 22.97 12.47
C ILE A 4 -2.71 23.01 13.70
N SER A 5 -3.93 23.50 13.56
CA SER A 5 -4.95 23.43 14.61
C SER A 5 -5.99 22.38 14.29
N THR A 6 -6.22 21.47 15.22
CA THR A 6 -7.32 20.48 15.24
C THR A 6 -8.39 20.91 16.25
N GLY A 7 -8.90 22.14 16.08
CA GLY A 7 -9.95 22.72 16.91
C GLY A 7 -9.47 23.17 18.29
N ILE A 8 -9.05 22.23 19.14
CA ILE A 8 -8.56 22.47 20.52
C ILE A 8 -7.07 22.21 20.70
N GLU A 9 -6.48 21.41 19.80
CA GLU A 9 -5.06 21.06 19.83
C GLU A 9 -4.28 21.82 18.75
N TYR A 10 -3.02 22.09 19.04
CA TYR A 10 -2.08 22.77 18.13
C TYR A 10 -0.83 21.91 17.98
N ASP A 11 -0.63 21.38 16.78
CA ASP A 11 0.55 20.62 16.42
C ASP A 11 1.55 21.49 15.66
N ILE A 12 2.82 21.42 16.07
CA ILE A 12 3.89 22.20 15.46
C ILE A 12 4.73 21.28 14.56
N TYR A 13 4.77 21.60 13.27
CA TYR A 13 5.53 20.86 12.26
C TYR A 13 6.67 21.70 11.67
N PRO A 14 7.74 21.05 11.19
CA PRO A 14 8.81 21.72 10.45
C PRO A 14 8.31 22.27 9.10
N ASP A 15 9.09 23.16 8.49
CA ASP A 15 8.69 23.86 7.24
C ASP A 15 8.51 22.96 6.02
N ASN A 16 9.01 21.73 6.07
CA ASN A 16 8.92 20.76 4.98
C ASN A 16 7.56 20.01 4.92
N MET A 17 6.59 20.42 5.72
CA MET A 17 5.26 19.84 5.74
C MET A 17 4.53 20.03 4.40
N LYS A 18 4.01 18.93 3.87
CA LYS A 18 3.18 18.88 2.66
C LYS A 18 1.79 18.36 3.01
N SER A 19 0.75 19.06 2.56
CA SER A 19 -0.63 18.60 2.62
C SER A 19 -1.02 17.98 1.29
N TYR A 20 -1.85 16.94 1.33
CA TYR A 20 -2.38 16.25 0.16
C TYR A 20 -3.88 16.02 0.35
N ASP A 21 -4.68 16.23 -0.70
CA ASP A 21 -6.14 15.98 -0.66
C ASP A 21 -6.46 14.49 -0.70
N SER A 22 -5.55 13.68 -1.25
CA SER A 22 -5.64 12.22 -1.30
C SER A 22 -4.27 11.59 -1.06
N LEU A 23 -4.27 10.35 -0.57
CA LEU A 23 -3.03 9.62 -0.30
C LEU A 23 -2.28 9.35 -1.63
N PRO A 24 -1.05 9.87 -1.81
CA PRO A 24 -0.32 9.71 -3.07
C PRO A 24 0.00 8.26 -3.38
N ALA A 25 0.10 7.92 -4.67
CA ALA A 25 0.54 6.61 -5.12
C ALA A 25 1.92 6.25 -4.53
N GLY A 26 2.01 5.07 -3.92
CA GLY A 26 3.19 4.63 -3.20
C GLY A 26 2.89 3.45 -2.30
N TYR A 27 3.91 2.99 -1.56
CA TYR A 27 3.77 1.92 -0.58
C TYR A 27 3.77 2.50 0.82
N TYR A 28 2.88 2.00 1.67
CA TYR A 28 2.74 2.45 3.04
C TYR A 28 2.53 1.27 3.96
N ASN A 29 3.26 1.22 5.07
CA ASN A 29 3.03 0.26 6.14
C ASN A 29 2.10 0.87 7.18
N VAL A 30 1.15 0.06 7.64
CA VAL A 30 0.35 0.41 8.81
C VAL A 30 1.19 0.22 10.07
N LYS A 31 1.31 1.29 10.86
CA LYS A 31 1.97 1.32 12.16
C LYS A 31 0.99 1.75 13.23
N PHE A 32 1.25 1.34 14.46
CA PHE A 32 0.45 1.71 15.63
C PHE A 32 1.35 2.00 16.82
N SER A 33 0.92 2.95 17.64
CA SER A 33 1.48 3.23 18.95
C SER A 33 0.34 3.59 19.89
N GLN A 34 0.49 3.20 21.16
CA GLN A 34 -0.52 3.50 22.18
C GLN A 34 -0.77 5.00 22.36
N ARG A 35 0.22 5.85 22.04
CA ARG A 35 0.12 7.30 22.21
C ARG A 35 -0.56 8.00 21.04
N SER A 36 -0.25 7.59 19.81
CA SER A 36 -0.65 8.30 18.58
C SER A 36 -1.68 7.55 17.75
N GLY A 37 -2.03 6.32 18.12
CA GLY A 37 -2.90 5.46 17.32
C GLY A 37 -2.24 4.97 16.04
N PHE A 38 -3.05 4.74 15.00
CA PHE A 38 -2.59 4.24 13.69
C PHE A 38 -2.02 5.37 12.82
N TRP A 39 -0.92 5.09 12.13
CA TRP A 39 -0.41 5.95 11.05
C TRP A 39 0.16 5.13 9.89
N LEU A 40 0.39 5.81 8.77
CA LEU A 40 1.01 5.26 7.58
C LEU A 40 2.47 5.70 7.49
N GLU A 41 3.38 4.73 7.49
CA GLU A 41 4.80 4.95 7.26
C GLU A 41 5.12 4.64 5.80
N LYS A 42 5.76 5.58 5.08
CA LYS A 42 6.18 5.35 3.70
C LYS A 42 7.15 4.17 3.64
N TYR A 43 6.79 3.14 2.90
CA TYR A 43 7.62 1.97 2.67
C TYR A 43 8.46 2.18 1.40
N PRO A 44 9.77 1.91 1.43
CA PRO A 44 10.60 1.99 0.24
C PRO A 44 10.02 1.09 -0.87
N GLU A 45 10.14 1.55 -2.12
CA GLU A 45 9.60 0.82 -3.27
C GLU A 45 10.07 -0.63 -3.23
N LEU A 46 9.14 -1.57 -3.42
CA LEU A 46 9.43 -2.99 -3.49
C LEU A 46 10.33 -3.22 -4.72
N VAL A 47 11.64 -3.17 -4.54
CA VAL A 47 12.61 -3.52 -5.58
C VAL A 47 12.40 -4.99 -5.88
N ILE A 48 11.69 -5.26 -6.97
CA ILE A 48 11.64 -6.59 -7.56
C ILE A 48 12.96 -6.70 -8.31
N SER A 49 13.96 -7.33 -7.67
CA SER A 49 15.18 -7.75 -8.37
C SER A 49 14.79 -8.49 -9.64
N ASP A 50 15.56 -8.33 -10.72
CA ASP A 50 15.33 -8.84 -12.08
C ASP A 50 15.30 -10.39 -12.20
N THR A 51 14.59 -11.06 -11.31
CA THR A 51 14.22 -12.46 -11.44
C THR A 51 13.25 -12.54 -12.60
N LYS A 52 13.62 -13.23 -13.69
CA LYS A 52 12.76 -13.45 -14.88
C LYS A 52 11.31 -13.71 -14.46
N ILE A 53 10.44 -12.72 -14.62
CA ILE A 53 9.02 -12.85 -14.32
C ILE A 53 8.40 -13.61 -15.49
N TYR A 54 8.05 -14.88 -15.27
CA TYR A 54 7.35 -15.68 -16.26
C TYR A 54 5.95 -15.09 -16.53
N GLY A 55 5.60 -14.95 -17.82
CA GLY A 55 4.44 -14.16 -18.30
C GLY A 55 3.07 -14.53 -17.71
N ILE A 56 2.93 -15.74 -17.15
CA ILE A 56 1.71 -16.20 -16.47
C ILE A 56 1.37 -15.33 -15.25
N HIS A 57 2.36 -14.76 -14.56
CA HIS A 57 2.09 -13.87 -13.42
C HIS A 57 1.50 -12.53 -13.86
N ILE A 58 1.98 -11.98 -14.98
CA ILE A 58 1.54 -10.67 -15.50
C ILE A 58 0.09 -10.76 -15.97
N SER A 59 -0.30 -11.83 -16.67
CA SER A 59 -1.69 -12.03 -17.11
C SER A 59 -2.66 -12.13 -15.92
N LYS A 60 -2.25 -12.83 -14.86
CA LYS A 60 -3.04 -12.91 -13.61
C LYS A 60 -3.14 -11.57 -12.89
N VAL A 61 -2.08 -10.78 -12.84
CA VAL A 61 -2.11 -9.42 -12.26
C VAL A 61 -3.09 -8.53 -13.03
N ASN A 62 -3.02 -8.55 -14.36
CA ASN A 62 -3.93 -7.80 -15.20
C ASN A 62 -5.38 -8.23 -14.99
N LYS A 63 -5.65 -9.54 -14.89
CA LYS A 63 -6.98 -10.04 -14.57
C LYS A 63 -7.52 -9.46 -13.27
N VAL A 64 -6.72 -9.47 -12.19
CA VAL A 64 -7.13 -8.89 -10.90
C VAL A 64 -7.42 -7.41 -11.02
N LEU A 65 -6.56 -6.63 -11.69
CA LEU A 65 -6.75 -5.19 -11.85
C LEU A 65 -7.96 -4.86 -12.72
N THR A 66 -8.18 -5.58 -13.81
CA THR A 66 -9.36 -5.39 -14.66
C THR A 66 -10.64 -5.76 -13.92
N SER A 67 -10.62 -6.84 -13.11
CA SER A 67 -11.75 -7.16 -12.24
C SER A 67 -11.97 -6.10 -11.16
N PHE A 68 -10.91 -5.53 -10.59
CA PHE A 68 -11.03 -4.44 -9.62
C PHE A 68 -11.71 -3.21 -10.24
N ASP A 69 -11.28 -2.80 -11.43
CA ASP A 69 -11.83 -1.64 -12.14
C ASP A 69 -13.30 -1.85 -12.58
N ALA A 70 -13.73 -3.10 -12.80
CA ALA A 70 -15.08 -3.45 -13.25
C ALA A 70 -16.10 -3.63 -12.12
N PHE A 71 -15.66 -3.80 -10.87
CA PHE A 71 -16.54 -4.04 -9.74
C PHE A 71 -16.91 -2.72 -9.05
N GLU A 72 -18.20 -2.49 -8.83
CA GLU A 72 -18.70 -1.38 -7.99
C GLU A 72 -18.66 -1.69 -6.48
N ARG A 73 -18.09 -2.85 -6.11
CA ARG A 73 -17.98 -3.35 -4.73
C ARG A 73 -16.56 -3.77 -4.41
N ASN A 74 -16.29 -3.98 -3.13
CA ASN A 74 -14.99 -4.50 -2.66
C ASN A 74 -14.65 -5.86 -3.31
N LEU A 75 -13.43 -5.97 -3.86
CA LEU A 75 -12.88 -7.20 -4.43
C LEU A 75 -11.84 -7.80 -3.47
N GLY A 76 -12.06 -9.06 -3.07
CA GLY A 76 -11.09 -9.84 -2.30
C GLY A 76 -10.35 -10.85 -3.18
N VAL A 77 -9.04 -10.96 -3.03
CA VAL A 77 -8.21 -11.99 -3.69
C VAL A 77 -7.41 -12.74 -2.65
N ILE A 78 -7.56 -14.07 -2.62
CA ILE A 78 -6.81 -14.97 -1.73
C ILE A 78 -5.73 -15.69 -2.53
N LEU A 79 -4.48 -15.59 -2.07
CA LEU A 79 -3.36 -16.32 -2.65
C LEU A 79 -3.08 -17.58 -1.84
N SER A 80 -3.40 -18.76 -2.38
CA SER A 80 -3.19 -20.06 -1.73
C SER A 80 -2.23 -20.95 -2.52
N GLY A 81 -1.74 -22.03 -1.88
CA GLY A 81 -0.84 -23.04 -2.46
C GLY A 81 0.48 -23.18 -1.70
N ASP A 82 1.42 -23.98 -2.21
CA ASP A 82 2.63 -24.38 -1.47
C ASP A 82 3.64 -23.25 -1.22
N LYS A 83 4.55 -23.45 -0.27
CA LYS A 83 5.66 -22.53 -0.03
C LYS A 83 6.56 -22.48 -1.27
N GLY A 84 6.94 -21.27 -1.69
CA GLY A 84 7.84 -21.07 -2.84
C GLY A 84 7.16 -20.92 -4.21
N ILE A 85 5.84 -21.08 -4.33
CA ILE A 85 5.12 -20.94 -5.63
C ILE A 85 5.01 -19.50 -6.16
N GLY A 86 5.59 -18.52 -5.46
CA GLY A 86 5.56 -17.12 -5.88
C GLY A 86 4.35 -16.30 -5.42
N LYS A 87 3.64 -16.67 -4.34
CA LYS A 87 2.55 -15.85 -3.76
C LYS A 87 3.00 -14.43 -3.43
N SER A 88 4.12 -14.31 -2.71
CA SER A 88 4.70 -13.01 -2.36
C SER A 88 5.18 -12.23 -3.58
N LEU A 89 5.69 -12.91 -4.62
CA LEU A 89 6.07 -12.28 -5.88
C LEU A 89 4.84 -11.71 -6.59
N PHE A 90 3.75 -12.47 -6.66
CA PHE A 90 2.50 -12.01 -7.25
C PHE A 90 1.96 -10.76 -6.55
N ALA A 91 1.92 -10.75 -5.21
CA ALA A 91 1.49 -9.58 -4.43
C ALA A 91 2.36 -8.34 -4.71
N ARG A 92 3.68 -8.50 -4.82
CA ARG A 92 4.61 -7.42 -5.19
C ARG A 92 4.33 -6.88 -6.59
N LEU A 93 4.10 -7.77 -7.57
CA LEU A 93 3.77 -7.38 -8.95
C LEU A 93 2.43 -6.65 -9.03
N LEU A 94 1.41 -7.13 -8.31
CA LEU A 94 0.11 -6.49 -8.23
C LEU A 94 0.24 -5.08 -7.65
N GLY A 95 0.95 -4.93 -6.52
CA GLY A 95 1.21 -3.63 -5.91
C GLY A 95 1.97 -2.69 -6.85
N LYS A 96 3.00 -3.18 -7.56
CA LYS A 96 3.76 -2.38 -8.54
C LYS A 96 2.86 -1.86 -9.66
N SER A 97 1.98 -2.70 -10.19
CA SER A 97 1.02 -2.30 -11.22
C SER A 97 -0.04 -1.34 -10.69
N ALA A 98 -0.49 -1.50 -9.44
CA ALA A 98 -1.43 -0.59 -8.79
C ALA A 98 -0.82 0.82 -8.58
N VAL A 99 0.41 0.91 -8.07
CA VAL A 99 1.12 2.20 -7.92
C VAL A 99 1.31 2.89 -9.27
N LYS A 100 1.65 2.13 -10.33
CA LYS A 100 1.72 2.67 -11.70
C LYS A 100 0.39 3.22 -12.22
N LYS A 101 -0.74 2.70 -11.74
CA LYS A 101 -2.09 3.22 -12.02
C LYS A 101 -2.48 4.41 -11.13
N GLY A 102 -1.60 4.89 -10.26
CA GLY A 102 -1.88 5.99 -9.34
C GLY A 102 -2.55 5.57 -8.03
N MET A 103 -2.64 4.26 -7.74
CA MET A 103 -3.27 3.76 -6.53
C MET A 103 -2.24 3.63 -5.38
N PRO A 104 -2.56 4.08 -4.15
CA PRO A 104 -1.74 3.78 -2.99
C PRO A 104 -1.86 2.30 -2.60
N VAL A 105 -0.76 1.71 -2.15
CA VAL A 105 -0.71 0.33 -1.66
C VAL A 105 -0.43 0.34 -0.17
N ILE A 106 -1.40 -0.14 0.61
CA ILE A 106 -1.31 -0.25 2.07
C ILE A 106 -0.96 -1.69 2.44
N ILE A 107 0.11 -1.83 3.22
CA ILE A 107 0.63 -3.11 3.70
C ILE A 107 0.30 -3.22 5.19
N VAL A 108 -0.43 -4.27 5.53
CA VAL A 108 -0.74 -4.66 6.92
C VAL A 108 0.00 -5.97 7.18
N ASP A 109 1.13 -5.89 7.87
CA ASP A 109 2.03 -7.02 8.11
C ASP A 109 1.94 -7.58 9.55
N ARG A 110 1.27 -6.86 10.44
CA ARG A 110 1.14 -7.21 11.86
C ARG A 110 -0.27 -6.95 12.36
N PHE A 111 -0.66 -7.76 13.33
CA PHE A 111 -1.81 -7.48 14.16
C PHE A 111 -1.42 -6.47 15.23
N TYR A 112 -2.32 -5.52 15.51
CA TYR A 112 -2.19 -4.55 16.59
C TYR A 112 -3.40 -4.70 17.50
N GLU A 113 -3.17 -5.01 18.77
CA GLU A 113 -4.19 -4.92 19.81
C GLU A 113 -4.43 -3.43 20.08
N GLY A 114 -5.65 -2.98 19.79
CA GLY A 114 -6.10 -1.60 20.02
C GLY A 114 -6.38 -1.34 21.49
#